data_AF-A0A8D9DVL1-F1
#
_entry.id   AF-A0A8D9DVL1-F1
#
_cell.length_a   1.000
_cell.length_b   1.000
_cell.length_c   1.000
_cell.angle_alpha   90.00
_cell.angle_beta   90.00
_cell.angle_gamma   90.00
#
_symmetry.space_group_name_H-M   'P 1'
#
loop_
_entity.id
_entity.type
_entity.pdbx_description
1 polymer ?
#
loop_
_entity_poly.entity_id
_entity_poly.type
_entity_poly.pdbx_seq_one_letter_code
_entity_poly.pdbx_strand_id
1 'polypeptide(L)'
;MNVPYQWSPRTVSTQLFRLGHLALVGVPGELTTMAGRRLRRALQDEMGLLVESDVIIAGLANTYADYVTTPEEYQVQRYEGASTIYGPHTLTIYISQFVKMAQHLAGSRSLPAVSVVPENIKDQVISFLPEPLFDKAPSGKQFGQCIQQPPTRVNVNEDVRVKFISGHPRNNLLTEKSYLTIERLTESEGGNSTWRVVATDANWDTKFLWRRTSVLPIYSEAEVRWQTSDTYPEGTYRIRHFGVSKEWSFGGTKKIKYSGKTKTFQLTKDTKK
;
A
#
# COMPACT_ATOMS: atom_id res chain seq x y z
N MET A 1 10.16 -18.67 -18.80
CA MET A 1 11.60 -18.41 -18.65
C MET A 1 12.01 -18.84 -17.25
N ASN A 2 13.09 -19.62 -17.13
CA ASN A 2 13.52 -20.26 -15.88
C ASN A 2 14.98 -19.96 -15.50
N VAL A 3 15.63 -19.02 -16.20
CA VAL A 3 17.01 -18.59 -15.95
C VAL A 3 16.98 -17.10 -15.60
N PRO A 4 17.67 -16.66 -14.53
CA PRO A 4 18.42 -17.47 -13.54
C PRO A 4 17.54 -18.28 -12.56
N TYR A 5 16.26 -17.97 -12.48
CA TYR A 5 15.24 -18.69 -11.69
C TYR A 5 13.88 -18.64 -12.42
N GLN A 6 12.85 -19.28 -11.88
CA GLN A 6 11.49 -19.20 -12.43
C GLN A 6 10.94 -17.77 -12.34
N TRP A 7 10.49 -17.20 -13.46
CA TRP A 7 9.94 -15.83 -13.48
C TRP A 7 8.48 -15.76 -13.03
N SER A 8 7.79 -16.90 -13.03
CA SER A 8 6.42 -17.07 -12.55
C SER A 8 6.38 -18.22 -11.54
N PRO A 9 5.47 -18.21 -10.55
CA PRO A 9 5.44 -19.26 -9.54
C PRO A 9 5.14 -20.62 -10.16
N ARG A 10 5.96 -21.62 -9.82
CA ARG A 10 5.70 -23.03 -10.17
C ARG A 10 4.83 -23.72 -9.12
N THR A 11 4.97 -23.32 -7.86
CA THR A 11 4.20 -23.82 -6.72
C THR A 11 3.32 -22.68 -6.23
N VAL A 12 2.02 -22.94 -6.07
CA VAL A 12 1.02 -21.96 -5.61
C VAL A 12 0.28 -22.47 -4.39
N SER A 13 -0.14 -21.54 -3.53
CA SER A 13 -0.86 -21.86 -2.29
C SER A 13 -2.37 -21.79 -2.49
N THR A 14 -3.08 -22.91 -2.32
CA THR A 14 -4.55 -22.95 -2.27
C THR A 14 -5.02 -23.14 -0.84
N GLN A 15 -6.01 -22.36 -0.38
CA GLN A 15 -6.50 -22.40 0.99
C GLN A 15 -8.03 -22.36 1.05
N LEU A 16 -8.62 -23.18 1.92
CA LEU A 16 -10.06 -23.23 2.14
C LEU A 16 -10.33 -23.25 3.64
N PHE A 17 -11.16 -22.32 4.11
CA PHE A 17 -11.67 -22.29 5.48
C PHE A 17 -13.18 -22.53 5.48
N ARG A 18 -13.67 -23.30 6.46
CA ARG A 18 -15.09 -23.39 6.78
C ARG A 18 -15.36 -22.67 8.09
N LEU A 19 -16.26 -21.69 8.07
CA LEU A 19 -16.68 -20.88 9.20
C LEU A 19 -18.20 -21.05 9.37
N GLY A 20 -18.61 -22.11 10.09
CA GLY A 20 -20.01 -22.48 10.18
C GLY A 20 -20.60 -22.84 8.80
N HIS A 21 -21.53 -22.02 8.32
CA HIS A 21 -22.18 -22.13 7.01
C HIS A 21 -21.48 -21.34 5.90
N LEU A 22 -20.33 -20.72 6.19
CA LEU A 22 -19.56 -19.94 5.22
C LEU A 22 -18.30 -20.70 4.80
N ALA A 23 -17.95 -20.60 3.52
CA ALA A 23 -16.65 -21.01 3.00
C ALA A 23 -15.84 -19.78 2.56
N LEU A 24 -14.61 -19.64 3.06
CA LEU A 24 -13.65 -18.63 2.60
C LEU A 24 -12.54 -19.30 1.80
N VAL A 25 -12.41 -18.91 0.54
CA VAL A 25 -11.52 -19.53 -0.44
C VAL A 25 -10.39 -18.57 -0.78
N GLY A 26 -9.18 -18.86 -0.32
CA GLY A 26 -7.97 -18.13 -0.68
C GLY A 26 -7.44 -18.62 -2.01
N VAL A 27 -7.60 -17.81 -3.06
CA VAL A 27 -7.18 -18.14 -4.42
C VAL A 27 -5.91 -17.36 -4.80
N PRO A 28 -4.85 -18.05 -5.27
CA PRO A 28 -3.56 -17.43 -5.55
C PRO A 28 -3.51 -16.75 -6.93
N GLY A 29 -4.48 -15.86 -7.23
CA GLY A 29 -4.57 -15.15 -8.50
C GLY A 29 -5.84 -14.32 -8.64
N GLU A 30 -6.08 -13.85 -9.87
CA GLU A 30 -7.19 -12.99 -10.24
C GLU A 30 -8.21 -13.76 -11.10
N LEU A 31 -9.31 -14.21 -10.48
CA LEU A 31 -10.37 -14.89 -11.23
C LEU A 31 -11.21 -13.87 -11.99
N THR A 32 -11.51 -14.17 -13.25
CA THR A 32 -12.60 -13.51 -13.96
C THR A 32 -13.94 -13.79 -13.29
N THR A 33 -14.97 -13.03 -13.69
CA THR A 33 -16.31 -13.21 -13.14
C THR A 33 -16.81 -14.65 -13.32
N MET A 34 -16.64 -15.28 -14.50
CA MET A 34 -17.14 -16.64 -14.71
C MET A 34 -16.27 -17.71 -14.10
N ALA A 35 -14.95 -17.49 -14.04
CA ALA A 35 -14.07 -18.35 -13.28
C ALA A 35 -14.50 -18.40 -11.80
N GLY A 36 -14.77 -17.24 -11.21
CA GLY A 36 -15.25 -17.15 -9.83
C GLY A 36 -16.59 -17.84 -9.61
N ARG A 37 -17.61 -17.59 -10.45
CA ARG A 37 -18.93 -18.24 -10.31
C ARG A 37 -18.86 -19.76 -10.42
N ARG A 38 -18.08 -20.29 -11.38
CA ARG A 38 -17.90 -21.75 -11.55
C ARG A 38 -17.25 -22.37 -10.31
N LEU A 39 -16.24 -21.70 -9.74
CA LEU A 39 -15.61 -22.17 -8.50
C LEU A 39 -16.57 -22.12 -7.30
N ARG A 40 -17.32 -21.02 -7.13
CA ARG A 40 -18.30 -20.91 -6.04
C ARG A 40 -19.34 -22.01 -6.11
N ARG A 41 -19.92 -22.25 -7.29
CA ARG A 41 -20.92 -23.30 -7.48
C ARG A 41 -20.37 -24.68 -7.13
N ALA A 42 -19.20 -25.03 -7.65
CA ALA A 42 -18.58 -26.32 -7.37
C ALA A 42 -18.35 -26.54 -5.86
N LEU A 43 -17.93 -25.50 -5.13
CA LEU A 43 -17.73 -25.58 -3.69
C LEU A 43 -19.02 -25.53 -2.88
N GLN A 44 -20.01 -24.75 -3.32
CA GLN A 44 -21.33 -24.72 -2.72
C GLN A 44 -21.94 -26.13 -2.75
N ASP A 45 -21.93 -26.75 -3.93
CA ASP A 45 -22.46 -28.10 -4.14
C ASP A 45 -21.70 -29.13 -3.29
N GLU A 46 -20.36 -29.11 -3.34
CA GLU A 46 -19.52 -30.07 -2.60
C GLU A 46 -19.64 -29.91 -1.07
N MET A 47 -19.79 -28.69 -0.57
CA MET A 47 -19.85 -28.42 0.88
C MET A 47 -21.28 -28.43 1.44
N GLY A 48 -22.30 -28.60 0.59
CA GLY A 48 -23.71 -28.58 0.97
C GLY A 48 -24.16 -27.21 1.51
N LEU A 49 -23.69 -26.13 0.90
CA LEU A 49 -24.05 -24.76 1.30
C LEU A 49 -25.37 -24.33 0.67
N LEU A 50 -26.08 -23.42 1.34
CA LEU A 50 -27.45 -23.05 0.97
C LEU A 50 -27.49 -22.22 -0.31
N VAL A 51 -26.53 -21.30 -0.47
CA VAL A 51 -26.45 -20.39 -1.62
C VAL A 51 -25.02 -20.19 -2.08
N GLU A 52 -24.83 -19.87 -3.37
CA GLU A 52 -23.51 -19.62 -3.97
C GLU A 52 -22.74 -18.50 -3.24
N SER A 53 -23.46 -17.51 -2.67
CA SER A 53 -22.86 -16.40 -1.92
C SER A 53 -22.27 -16.78 -0.57
N ASP A 54 -22.54 -17.99 -0.06
CA ASP A 54 -21.88 -18.53 1.13
C ASP A 54 -20.41 -18.91 0.84
N VAL A 55 -20.02 -18.95 -0.44
CA VAL A 55 -18.64 -19.13 -0.87
C VAL A 55 -18.01 -17.77 -1.21
N ILE A 56 -17.19 -17.25 -0.29
CA ILE A 56 -16.43 -16.02 -0.48
C ILE A 56 -15.09 -16.35 -1.13
N ILE A 57 -14.86 -15.79 -2.31
CA ILE A 57 -13.57 -15.83 -2.98
C ILE A 57 -12.73 -14.65 -2.48
N ALA A 58 -11.65 -14.95 -1.79
CA ALA A 58 -10.56 -14.03 -1.51
C ALA A 58 -9.45 -14.24 -2.56
N GLY A 59 -9.51 -13.47 -3.64
CA GLY A 59 -8.43 -13.43 -4.64
C GLY A 59 -7.17 -12.77 -4.07
N LEU A 60 -6.06 -12.87 -4.80
CA LEU A 60 -4.75 -12.31 -4.39
C LEU A 60 -4.26 -12.83 -3.03
N ALA A 61 -4.64 -14.07 -2.66
CA ALA A 61 -4.31 -14.65 -1.38
C ALA A 61 -3.05 -15.52 -1.44
N ASN A 62 -2.17 -15.38 -0.45
CA ASN A 62 -0.94 -16.16 -0.21
C ASN A 62 0.16 -16.04 -1.29
N THR A 63 -0.15 -16.32 -2.55
CA THR A 63 0.77 -16.27 -3.69
C THR A 63 0.06 -15.58 -4.85
N TYR A 64 0.79 -14.82 -5.67
CA TYR A 64 0.24 -14.21 -6.87
C TYR A 64 0.70 -14.98 -8.11
N ALA A 65 -0.24 -15.57 -8.85
CA ALA A 65 0.01 -16.34 -10.08
C ALA A 65 -0.83 -15.84 -11.26
N ASP A 66 -0.90 -14.51 -11.41
CA ASP A 66 -1.63 -13.82 -12.48
C ASP A 66 -3.13 -14.18 -12.54
N TYR A 67 -3.70 -14.19 -13.75
CA TYR A 67 -5.14 -14.29 -13.99
C TYR A 67 -5.59 -15.74 -14.11
N VAL A 68 -6.87 -15.98 -13.84
CA VAL A 68 -7.53 -17.26 -14.06
C VAL A 68 -8.81 -17.01 -14.83
N THR A 69 -8.80 -17.40 -16.10
CA THR A 69 -9.95 -17.36 -16.99
C THR A 69 -10.65 -18.72 -17.07
N THR A 70 -11.91 -18.70 -17.49
CA THR A 70 -12.56 -19.90 -18.00
C THR A 70 -11.89 -20.38 -19.30
N PRO A 71 -11.98 -21.68 -19.67
CA PRO A 71 -11.47 -22.16 -20.95
C PRO A 71 -12.01 -21.37 -22.15
N GLU A 72 -13.26 -20.92 -22.09
CA GLU A 72 -13.93 -20.15 -23.14
C GLU A 72 -13.39 -18.73 -23.25
N GLU A 73 -13.22 -18.03 -22.12
CA GLU A 73 -12.56 -16.73 -22.07
C GLU A 73 -11.09 -16.83 -22.52
N TYR A 74 -10.40 -17.92 -22.15
CA TYR A 74 -9.03 -18.19 -22.57
C TYR A 74 -8.90 -18.26 -24.08
N GLN A 75 -9.85 -18.90 -24.80
CA GLN A 75 -9.77 -19.00 -26.27
C GLN A 75 -9.77 -17.64 -26.97
N VAL A 76 -10.39 -16.62 -26.37
CA VAL A 76 -10.42 -15.27 -26.94
C VAL A 76 -9.05 -14.57 -26.82
N GLN A 77 -8.21 -14.99 -25.86
CA GLN A 77 -6.87 -14.44 -25.63
C GLN A 77 -6.86 -12.90 -25.48
N ARG A 78 -7.81 -12.36 -24.70
CA ARG A 78 -7.67 -11.00 -24.15
C ARG A 78 -6.56 -10.97 -23.09
N TYR A 79 -6.39 -9.83 -22.42
CA TYR A 79 -5.38 -9.66 -21.37
C TYR A 79 -5.42 -10.78 -20.33
N GLU A 80 -6.60 -11.07 -19.78
CA GLU A 80 -6.79 -12.08 -18.73
C GLU A 80 -6.51 -13.49 -19.26
N GLY A 81 -6.88 -13.76 -20.52
CA GLY A 81 -6.65 -15.04 -21.19
C GLY A 81 -5.16 -15.28 -21.45
N ALA A 82 -4.45 -14.26 -21.92
CA ALA A 82 -3.00 -14.31 -22.13
C ALA A 82 -2.22 -14.38 -20.80
N SER A 83 -2.75 -13.78 -19.74
CA SER A 83 -2.20 -13.84 -18.38
C SER A 83 -2.70 -15.04 -17.57
N THR A 84 -3.39 -15.99 -18.19
CA THR A 84 -3.72 -17.28 -17.56
C THR A 84 -2.55 -18.25 -17.75
N ILE A 85 -1.52 -18.08 -16.90
CA ILE A 85 -0.15 -18.54 -17.14
C ILE A 85 0.07 -20.07 -17.15
N TYR A 86 -0.90 -20.87 -16.68
CA TYR A 86 -0.83 -22.33 -16.73
C TYR A 86 -1.69 -22.94 -17.86
N GLY A 87 -2.19 -22.11 -18.77
CA GLY A 87 -2.91 -22.53 -19.97
C GLY A 87 -4.44 -22.64 -19.79
N PRO A 88 -5.17 -23.16 -20.79
CA PRO A 88 -6.63 -23.10 -20.86
C PRO A 88 -7.35 -23.86 -19.73
N HIS A 89 -6.65 -24.79 -19.06
CA HIS A 89 -7.21 -25.63 -18.01
C HIS A 89 -6.92 -25.13 -16.59
N THR A 90 -6.33 -23.95 -16.44
CA THR A 90 -5.98 -23.37 -15.13
C THR A 90 -7.19 -23.35 -14.18
N LEU A 91 -8.34 -22.84 -14.62
CA LEU A 91 -9.56 -22.84 -13.80
C LEU A 91 -10.02 -24.25 -13.43
N THR A 92 -10.07 -25.17 -14.39
CA THR A 92 -10.56 -26.54 -14.13
C THR A 92 -9.68 -27.27 -13.12
N ILE A 93 -8.37 -27.01 -13.15
CA ILE A 93 -7.41 -27.53 -12.17
C ILE A 93 -7.66 -26.90 -10.80
N TYR A 94 -7.88 -25.59 -10.71
CA TYR A 94 -8.20 -24.92 -9.44
C TYR A 94 -9.51 -25.41 -8.84
N ILE A 95 -10.58 -25.55 -9.61
CA ILE A 95 -11.85 -26.12 -9.14
C ILE A 95 -11.62 -27.52 -8.57
N SER A 96 -10.94 -28.39 -9.31
CA SER A 96 -10.60 -29.74 -8.85
C SER A 96 -9.80 -29.72 -7.55
N GLN A 97 -8.84 -28.79 -7.42
CA GLN A 97 -8.02 -28.66 -6.23
C GLN A 97 -8.83 -28.23 -5.01
N PHE A 98 -9.70 -27.22 -5.14
CA PHE A 98 -10.52 -26.75 -4.01
C PHE A 98 -11.60 -27.77 -3.62
N VAL A 99 -12.20 -28.47 -4.58
CA VAL A 99 -13.14 -29.58 -4.28
C VAL A 99 -12.45 -30.68 -3.47
N LYS A 100 -11.21 -31.05 -3.80
CA LYS A 100 -10.44 -32.00 -2.97
C LYS A 100 -10.23 -31.51 -1.54
N MET A 101 -10.05 -30.20 -1.34
CA MET A 101 -9.93 -29.62 0.00
C MET A 101 -11.25 -29.64 0.74
N ALA A 102 -12.37 -29.36 0.07
CA ALA A 102 -13.71 -29.46 0.66
C ALA A 102 -14.03 -30.91 1.10
N GLN A 103 -13.73 -31.90 0.25
CA GLN A 103 -13.82 -33.33 0.58
C GLN A 103 -12.98 -33.70 1.81
N HIS A 104 -11.78 -33.12 1.91
CA HIS A 104 -10.93 -33.33 3.07
C HIS A 104 -11.53 -32.76 4.35
N LEU A 105 -12.09 -31.55 4.30
CA LEU A 105 -12.79 -30.95 5.45
C LEU A 105 -14.04 -31.75 5.86
N ALA A 106 -14.70 -32.41 4.91
CA ALA A 106 -15.82 -33.31 5.17
C ALA A 106 -15.40 -34.69 5.69
N GLY A 107 -14.09 -35.00 5.72
CA GLY A 107 -13.56 -36.29 6.13
C GLY A 107 -13.67 -37.40 5.08
N SER A 108 -14.14 -37.09 3.86
CA SER A 108 -14.29 -38.07 2.76
C SER A 108 -13.01 -38.29 1.96
N ARG A 109 -11.95 -37.51 2.22
CA ARG A 109 -10.66 -37.60 1.52
C ARG A 109 -9.49 -37.29 2.45
N SER A 110 -8.37 -38.00 2.31
CA SER A 110 -7.09 -37.57 2.89
C SER A 110 -6.31 -36.72 1.89
N LEU A 111 -5.62 -35.68 2.38
CA LEU A 111 -4.63 -34.94 1.61
C LEU A 111 -3.23 -35.52 1.85
N PRO A 112 -2.28 -35.34 0.91
CA PRO A 112 -0.89 -35.75 1.13
C PRO A 112 -0.34 -35.16 2.42
N ALA A 113 0.41 -35.98 3.19
CA ALA A 113 0.99 -35.56 4.46
C ALA A 113 2.06 -34.46 4.31
N VAL A 114 2.64 -34.32 3.11
CA VAL A 114 3.71 -33.36 2.82
C VAL A 114 3.26 -32.45 1.67
N SER A 115 3.24 -31.14 1.93
CA SER A 115 3.09 -30.12 0.89
C SER A 115 4.39 -29.92 0.13
N VAL A 116 4.31 -29.59 -1.15
CA VAL A 116 5.46 -29.08 -1.90
C VAL A 116 5.85 -27.72 -1.29
N VAL A 117 7.10 -27.60 -0.85
CA VAL A 117 7.63 -26.34 -0.32
C VAL A 117 8.06 -25.46 -1.50
N PRO A 118 7.59 -24.19 -1.59
CA PRO A 118 8.07 -23.26 -2.60
C PRO A 118 9.58 -23.01 -2.47
N GLU A 119 10.26 -22.77 -3.59
CA GLU A 119 11.69 -22.43 -3.59
C GLU A 119 11.92 -21.07 -2.90
N ASN A 120 12.93 -21.01 -2.02
CA ASN A 120 13.36 -19.76 -1.41
C ASN A 120 14.45 -19.09 -2.26
N ILE A 121 14.08 -18.04 -2.99
CA ILE A 121 14.99 -17.32 -3.90
C ILE A 121 15.58 -16.02 -3.31
N LYS A 122 15.40 -15.77 -2.01
CA LYS A 122 15.76 -14.49 -1.36
C LYS A 122 17.19 -14.02 -1.67
N ASP A 123 18.15 -14.95 -1.63
CA ASP A 123 19.57 -14.64 -1.82
C ASP A 123 20.00 -14.68 -3.30
N GLN A 124 19.06 -14.95 -4.22
CA GLN A 124 19.28 -15.01 -5.67
C GLN A 124 18.75 -13.77 -6.41
N VAL A 125 17.92 -12.95 -5.76
CA VAL A 125 17.24 -11.81 -6.40
C VAL A 125 18.26 -10.74 -6.81
N ILE A 126 18.21 -10.35 -8.09
CA ILE A 126 19.06 -9.30 -8.65
C ILE A 126 18.26 -8.00 -8.66
N SER A 127 18.83 -6.91 -8.13
CA SER A 127 18.24 -5.58 -8.17
C SER A 127 19.13 -4.60 -8.92
N PHE A 128 18.56 -3.96 -9.93
CA PHE A 128 19.20 -2.85 -10.66
C PHE A 128 18.72 -1.47 -10.17
N LEU A 129 17.94 -1.43 -9.09
CA LEU A 129 17.49 -0.16 -8.50
C LEU A 129 18.60 0.41 -7.60
N PRO A 130 19.28 1.50 -8.00
CA PRO A 130 20.38 2.06 -7.21
C PRO A 130 19.90 2.57 -5.86
N GLU A 131 20.73 2.44 -4.83
CA GLU A 131 20.47 3.05 -3.53
C GLU A 131 20.61 4.58 -3.57
N PRO A 132 19.86 5.33 -2.73
CA PRO A 132 20.15 6.73 -2.50
C PRO A 132 21.60 6.90 -2.02
N LEU A 133 22.41 7.67 -2.75
CA LEU A 133 23.83 7.90 -2.44
C LEU A 133 23.98 8.65 -1.11
N PHE A 134 23.62 9.93 -1.12
CA PHE A 134 23.55 10.84 0.02
C PHE A 134 22.62 12.02 -0.35
N ASP A 135 22.17 12.76 0.65
CA ASP A 135 21.37 13.97 0.50
C ASP A 135 22.19 15.19 0.91
N LYS A 136 21.92 16.32 0.27
CA LYS A 136 22.50 17.61 0.66
C LYS A 136 21.38 18.65 0.79
N ALA A 137 21.45 19.47 1.83
CA ALA A 137 20.63 20.68 1.89
C ALA A 137 21.29 21.80 1.06
N PRO A 138 20.51 22.70 0.42
CA PRO A 138 21.06 23.90 -0.21
C PRO A 138 21.88 24.74 0.78
N SER A 139 22.87 25.49 0.28
CA SER A 139 23.71 26.34 1.13
C SER A 139 22.85 27.29 1.99
N GLY A 140 23.16 27.37 3.29
CA GLY A 140 22.40 28.18 4.26
C GLY A 140 21.02 27.62 4.63
N LYS A 141 20.65 26.44 4.13
CA LYS A 141 19.39 25.75 4.46
C LYS A 141 19.65 24.45 5.21
N GLN A 142 18.61 23.95 5.88
CA GLN A 142 18.66 22.71 6.67
C GLN A 142 17.51 21.78 6.30
N PHE A 143 17.71 20.48 6.49
CA PHE A 143 16.62 19.50 6.33
C PHE A 143 15.47 19.81 7.30
N GLY A 144 14.24 19.69 6.81
CA GLY A 144 13.03 20.09 7.54
C GLY A 144 12.72 21.58 7.45
N GLN A 145 13.58 22.43 6.89
CA GLN A 145 13.25 23.85 6.73
C GLN A 145 12.10 24.03 5.74
N CYS A 146 11.05 24.74 6.15
CA CYS A 146 9.93 25.12 5.29
C CYS A 146 10.35 26.28 4.38
N ILE A 147 10.39 26.03 3.07
CA ILE A 147 10.80 26.97 2.02
C ILE A 147 9.62 27.59 1.26
N GLN A 148 8.44 27.00 1.37
CA GLN A 148 7.17 27.58 0.92
C GLN A 148 6.18 27.46 2.08
N GLN A 149 5.89 28.60 2.71
CA GLN A 149 4.98 28.72 3.86
C GLN A 149 3.52 28.70 3.41
N PRO A 150 2.57 28.31 4.28
CA PRO A 150 1.15 28.45 3.99
C PRO A 150 0.73 29.94 4.03
N PRO A 151 -0.40 30.29 3.41
CA PRO A 151 -1.05 31.58 3.66
C PRO A 151 -1.34 31.78 5.15
N THR A 152 -1.41 33.03 5.63
CA THR A 152 -1.72 33.31 7.05
C THR A 152 -3.17 32.99 7.42
N ARG A 153 -4.07 32.99 6.43
CA ARG A 153 -5.47 32.59 6.54
C ARG A 153 -5.85 31.77 5.31
N VAL A 154 -6.60 30.70 5.54
CA VAL A 154 -7.08 29.76 4.52
C VAL A 154 -8.57 29.57 4.76
N ASN A 155 -9.38 29.61 3.70
CA ASN A 155 -10.79 29.29 3.84
C ASN A 155 -11.00 27.78 3.83
N VAL A 156 -12.02 27.31 4.55
CA VAL A 156 -12.45 25.92 4.46
C VAL A 156 -12.80 25.57 3.01
N ASN A 157 -12.44 24.36 2.59
CA ASN A 157 -12.52 23.83 1.22
C ASN A 157 -11.45 24.37 0.25
N GLU A 158 -10.43 25.09 0.74
CA GLU A 158 -9.23 25.44 -0.02
C GLU A 158 -8.06 24.47 0.24
N ASP A 159 -7.10 24.46 -0.69
CA ASP A 159 -5.86 23.69 -0.62
C ASP A 159 -4.76 24.48 0.12
N VAL A 160 -4.17 23.86 1.15
CA VAL A 160 -2.91 24.32 1.75
C VAL A 160 -1.74 23.59 1.09
N ARG A 161 -0.78 24.34 0.57
CA ARG A 161 0.43 23.77 -0.07
C ARG A 161 1.69 24.36 0.53
N VAL A 162 2.56 23.50 1.04
CA VAL A 162 3.82 23.90 1.69
C VAL A 162 4.96 23.03 1.19
N LYS A 163 6.18 23.55 1.22
CA LYS A 163 7.38 22.81 0.80
C LYS A 163 8.46 22.85 1.85
N PHE A 164 9.15 21.74 1.99
CA PHE A 164 10.26 21.54 2.91
C PHE A 164 11.49 21.04 2.17
N ILE A 165 12.69 21.41 2.63
CA ILE A 165 13.92 20.72 2.27
C ILE A 165 13.86 19.32 2.87
N SER A 166 13.99 18.29 2.04
CA SER A 166 13.78 16.89 2.43
C SER A 166 14.91 16.00 1.93
N GLY A 167 15.35 15.05 2.75
CA GLY A 167 16.11 13.87 2.31
C GLY A 167 15.23 12.88 1.52
N HIS A 168 15.84 11.88 0.89
CA HIS A 168 15.12 10.86 0.13
C HIS A 168 14.29 9.92 1.03
N PRO A 169 12.99 9.70 0.76
CA PRO A 169 12.14 8.80 1.56
C PRO A 169 12.65 7.36 1.69
N ARG A 170 13.42 6.86 0.71
CA ARG A 170 14.05 5.53 0.75
C ARG A 170 15.13 5.40 1.85
N ASN A 171 15.56 6.50 2.48
CA ASN A 171 16.47 6.42 3.62
C ASN A 171 15.82 5.74 4.84
N ASN A 172 14.51 5.93 5.03
CA ASN A 172 13.74 5.30 6.10
C ASN A 172 12.25 5.38 5.75
N LEU A 173 11.57 4.23 5.72
CA LEU A 173 10.15 4.16 5.35
C LEU A 173 9.22 4.85 6.35
N LEU A 174 9.70 5.15 7.57
CA LEU A 174 8.89 5.68 8.67
C LEU A 174 7.67 4.80 8.98
N THR A 175 7.82 3.47 8.93
CA THR A 175 6.77 2.50 9.27
C THR A 175 6.19 2.79 10.66
N GLU A 176 4.86 2.71 10.78
CA GLU A 176 4.07 3.10 11.97
C GLU A 176 4.26 4.57 12.43
N LYS A 177 4.72 5.43 11.52
CA LYS A 177 4.87 6.89 11.74
C LYS A 177 4.27 7.63 10.54
N SER A 178 4.70 8.88 10.33
CA SER A 178 4.24 9.72 9.22
C SER A 178 5.34 10.66 8.73
N TYR A 179 5.35 10.95 7.44
CA TYR A 179 6.17 12.00 6.82
C TYR A 179 5.64 13.41 7.07
N LEU A 180 4.37 13.56 7.45
CA LEU A 180 3.74 14.84 7.75
C LEU A 180 2.69 14.77 8.85
N THR A 181 2.47 15.86 9.57
CA THR A 181 1.27 16.01 10.41
C THR A 181 0.63 17.35 10.17
N ILE A 182 -0.69 17.37 10.12
CA ILE A 182 -1.51 18.56 10.27
C ILE A 182 -1.87 18.67 11.74
N GLU A 183 -1.47 19.76 12.39
CA GLU A 183 -1.67 19.96 13.82
C GLU A 183 -2.54 21.19 14.05
N ARG A 184 -3.55 21.04 14.91
CA ARG A 184 -4.43 22.11 15.39
C ARG A 184 -4.03 22.53 16.79
N LEU A 185 -4.00 23.82 17.05
CA LEU A 185 -3.83 24.36 18.40
C LEU A 185 -5.15 24.22 19.16
N THR A 186 -5.13 23.57 20.32
CA THR A 186 -6.26 23.40 21.22
C THR A 186 -5.94 23.99 22.59
N GLU A 187 -6.91 24.61 23.23
CA GLU A 187 -6.78 25.01 24.62
C GLU A 187 -7.05 23.80 25.52
N SER A 188 -6.23 23.63 26.57
CA SER A 188 -6.51 22.66 27.63
C SER A 188 -7.29 23.32 28.76
N GLU A 189 -8.03 22.53 29.54
CA GLU A 189 -8.82 23.00 30.69
C GLU A 189 -8.00 23.77 31.75
N GLY A 190 -6.66 23.67 31.71
CA GLY A 190 -5.73 24.42 32.56
C GLY A 190 -5.12 25.68 31.93
N GLY A 191 -5.65 26.18 30.81
CA GLY A 191 -5.20 27.41 30.14
C GLY A 191 -3.94 27.27 29.27
N ASN A 192 -3.31 26.09 29.22
CA ASN A 192 -2.15 25.83 28.36
C ASN A 192 -2.58 25.35 26.98
N SER A 193 -2.08 26.00 25.92
CA SER A 193 -2.36 25.56 24.55
C SER A 193 -1.51 24.35 24.16
N THR A 194 -2.12 23.33 23.58
CA THR A 194 -1.47 22.10 23.11
C THR A 194 -1.70 21.91 21.62
N TRP A 195 -0.77 21.25 20.93
CA TRP A 195 -0.91 20.91 19.51
C TRP A 195 -1.43 19.48 19.37
N ARG A 196 -2.60 19.32 18.76
CA ARG A 196 -3.20 18.02 18.47
C ARG A 196 -3.04 17.68 16.99
N VAL A 197 -2.55 16.48 16.68
CA VAL A 197 -2.54 15.95 15.30
C VAL A 197 -3.97 15.66 14.87
N VAL A 198 -4.40 16.25 13.76
CA VAL A 198 -5.73 16.03 13.18
C VAL A 198 -5.68 15.25 11.87
N ALA A 199 -4.53 15.23 11.18
CA ALA A 199 -4.30 14.41 10.00
C ALA A 199 -2.82 14.05 9.84
N THR A 200 -2.56 12.92 9.20
CA THR A 200 -1.25 12.38 8.82
C THR A 200 -1.21 12.06 7.32
N ASP A 201 -0.09 11.53 6.83
CA ASP A 201 0.02 11.04 5.44
C ASP A 201 -0.86 9.82 5.10
N ALA A 202 -1.52 9.21 6.10
CA ALA A 202 -2.51 8.15 5.92
C ALA A 202 -3.92 8.71 5.62
N ASN A 203 -4.17 9.99 5.86
CA ASN A 203 -5.48 10.61 5.61
C ASN A 203 -5.64 10.99 4.13
N TRP A 204 -6.85 10.75 3.59
CA TRP A 204 -7.17 10.95 2.17
C TRP A 204 -6.97 12.39 1.69
N ASP A 205 -7.19 13.36 2.55
CA ASP A 205 -7.13 14.79 2.27
C ASP A 205 -5.71 15.35 2.32
N THR A 206 -4.71 14.55 2.73
CA THR A 206 -3.30 14.97 2.66
C THR A 206 -2.57 14.27 1.52
N LYS A 207 -1.50 14.91 1.03
CA LYS A 207 -0.58 14.33 0.04
C LYS A 207 0.86 14.68 0.40
N PHE A 208 1.74 13.69 0.30
CA PHE A 208 3.18 13.83 0.38
C PHE A 208 3.79 13.62 -1.00
N LEU A 209 4.40 14.66 -1.57
CA LEU A 209 5.06 14.59 -2.87
C LEU A 209 6.54 14.89 -2.69
N TRP A 210 7.39 13.91 -2.96
CA TRP A 210 8.84 14.11 -2.93
C TRP A 210 9.38 14.32 -4.34
N ARG A 211 10.31 15.26 -4.50
CA ARG A 211 11.00 15.52 -5.77
C ARG A 211 12.49 15.79 -5.58
N ARG A 212 13.29 15.24 -6.49
CA ARG A 212 14.68 15.65 -6.71
C ARG A 212 14.66 16.99 -7.45
N THR A 213 15.24 18.04 -6.85
CA THR A 213 15.29 19.38 -7.47
C THR A 213 16.62 19.67 -8.14
N SER A 214 17.67 18.94 -7.80
CA SER A 214 18.96 18.97 -8.49
C SER A 214 19.67 17.63 -8.34
N VAL A 215 20.33 17.17 -9.40
CA VAL A 215 21.09 15.90 -9.44
C VAL A 215 22.51 16.11 -8.89
N LEU A 216 23.13 17.23 -9.23
CA LEU A 216 24.46 17.64 -8.76
C LEU A 216 24.42 19.16 -8.53
N PRO A 217 24.29 19.64 -7.28
CA PRO A 217 24.25 18.90 -6.00
C PRO A 217 22.92 18.14 -5.76
N ILE A 218 22.95 17.08 -4.94
CA ILE A 218 21.81 16.17 -4.69
C ILE A 218 20.77 16.81 -3.75
N TYR A 219 19.96 17.73 -4.28
CA TYR A 219 18.93 18.46 -3.52
C TYR A 219 17.55 17.87 -3.73
N SER A 220 16.73 17.88 -2.70
CA SER A 220 15.35 17.43 -2.79
C SER A 220 14.42 18.19 -1.87
N GLU A 221 13.16 18.19 -2.25
CA GLU A 221 12.08 18.85 -1.54
C GLU A 221 10.91 17.89 -1.35
N ALA A 222 10.20 18.07 -0.23
CA ALA A 222 8.89 17.47 0.01
C ALA A 222 7.83 18.57 -0.05
N GLU A 223 6.85 18.41 -0.93
CA GLU A 223 5.63 19.19 -0.95
C GLU A 223 4.55 18.45 -0.15
N VAL A 224 3.98 19.14 0.83
CA VAL A 224 2.80 18.68 1.56
C VAL A 224 1.61 19.46 1.03
N ARG A 225 0.57 18.72 0.62
CA ARG A 225 -0.74 19.29 0.30
C ARG A 225 -1.75 18.83 1.33
N TRP A 226 -2.63 19.73 1.72
CA TRP A 226 -3.75 19.44 2.60
C TRP A 226 -5.01 20.10 2.03
N GLN A 227 -5.97 19.28 1.64
CA GLN A 227 -7.28 19.71 1.18
C GLN A 227 -8.18 19.89 2.40
N THR A 228 -8.44 21.14 2.77
CA THR A 228 -9.31 21.42 3.92
C THR A 228 -10.77 21.07 3.60
N SER A 229 -11.58 20.83 4.62
CA SER A 229 -13.01 20.55 4.47
C SER A 229 -13.77 20.95 5.74
N ASP A 230 -15.09 20.97 5.66
CA ASP A 230 -15.97 21.34 6.78
C ASP A 230 -15.85 20.42 8.01
N THR A 231 -15.17 19.28 7.88
CA THR A 231 -14.85 18.37 8.99
C THR A 231 -13.72 18.91 9.88
N TYR A 232 -12.91 19.85 9.39
CA TYR A 232 -11.87 20.52 10.16
C TYR A 232 -12.42 21.79 10.81
N PRO A 233 -12.43 21.87 12.16
CA PRO A 233 -12.94 23.06 12.85
C PRO A 233 -12.09 24.29 12.55
N GLU A 234 -12.69 25.47 12.58
CA GLU A 234 -11.93 26.72 12.51
C GLU A 234 -10.88 26.81 13.62
N GLY A 235 -9.80 27.53 13.37
CA GLY A 235 -8.77 27.80 14.37
C GLY A 235 -7.36 27.82 13.82
N THR A 236 -6.39 27.69 14.72
CA THR A 236 -4.97 27.82 14.39
C THR A 236 -4.36 26.47 14.05
N TYR A 237 -3.70 26.41 12.90
CA TYR A 237 -3.06 25.20 12.37
C TYR A 237 -1.58 25.41 12.10
N ARG A 238 -0.84 24.31 12.06
CA ARG A 238 0.50 24.23 11.46
C ARG A 238 0.69 22.87 10.80
N ILE A 239 1.61 22.83 9.83
CA ILE A 239 2.03 21.58 9.19
C ILE A 239 3.44 21.26 9.67
N ARG A 240 3.68 20.00 10.03
CA ARG A 240 5.01 19.48 10.30
C ARG A 240 5.40 18.45 9.26
N HIS A 241 6.70 18.37 9.03
CA HIS A 241 7.33 17.38 8.17
C HIS A 241 8.43 16.64 8.92
N PHE A 242 8.53 15.34 8.67
CA PHE A 242 9.50 14.44 9.28
C PHE A 242 10.23 13.67 8.18
N GLY A 243 11.51 13.37 8.42
CA GLY A 243 12.28 12.56 7.49
C GLY A 243 13.64 12.16 8.01
N VAL A 244 14.39 11.48 7.15
CA VAL A 244 15.76 11.03 7.41
C VAL A 244 16.64 11.46 6.24
N SER A 245 17.68 12.25 6.50
CA SER A 245 18.74 12.55 5.54
C SER A 245 19.82 11.48 5.63
N LYS A 246 20.46 11.17 4.51
CA LYS A 246 21.69 10.35 4.47
C LYS A 246 22.85 11.27 4.15
N GLU A 247 23.65 11.62 5.14
CA GLU A 247 24.74 12.59 4.98
C GLU A 247 26.08 11.87 4.87
N TRP A 248 26.99 12.40 4.05
CA TRP A 248 28.35 11.88 3.92
C TRP A 248 29.32 12.61 4.85
N SER A 249 30.14 11.87 5.58
CA SER A 249 31.22 12.38 6.44
C SER A 249 32.49 11.53 6.28
N PHE A 250 33.65 12.05 6.71
CA PHE A 250 34.89 11.27 6.78
C PHE A 250 34.67 10.04 7.70
N GLY A 251 34.53 8.85 7.10
CA GLY A 251 34.17 7.61 7.79
C GLY A 251 32.90 6.91 7.28
N GLY A 252 32.17 7.51 6.34
CA GLY A 252 31.03 6.89 5.66
C GLY A 252 29.76 7.72 5.65
N THR A 253 28.62 7.07 5.42
CA THR A 253 27.30 7.72 5.42
C THR A 253 26.59 7.54 6.75
N LYS A 254 25.94 8.60 7.23
CA LYS A 254 25.13 8.59 8.45
C LYS A 254 23.69 8.99 8.14
N LYS A 255 22.73 8.24 8.67
CA LYS A 255 21.32 8.59 8.61
C LYS A 255 20.95 9.50 9.78
N ILE A 256 20.43 10.69 9.51
CA ILE A 256 20.08 11.70 10.51
C ILE A 256 18.58 12.00 10.42
N LYS A 257 17.85 11.80 11.53
CA LYS A 257 16.44 12.17 11.63
C LYS A 257 16.32 13.69 11.74
N TYR A 258 15.39 14.26 11.00
CA TYR A 258 15.05 15.67 11.10
C TYR A 258 13.54 15.86 11.18
N SER A 259 13.13 17.03 11.67
CA SER A 259 11.76 17.49 11.54
C SER A 259 11.75 18.99 11.35
N GLY A 260 10.70 19.50 10.74
CA GLY A 260 10.44 20.93 10.72
C GLY A 260 8.97 21.24 10.66
N LYS A 261 8.66 22.53 10.73
CA LYS A 261 7.29 23.04 10.84
C LYS A 261 7.12 24.31 10.04
N THR A 262 5.90 24.54 9.56
CA THR A 262 5.49 25.82 9.00
C THR A 262 5.34 26.87 10.11
N LYS A 263 5.15 28.12 9.70
CA LYS A 263 4.45 29.11 10.52
C LYS A 263 3.00 28.67 10.74
N THR A 264 2.37 29.23 11.76
CA THR A 264 0.95 28.98 12.02
C THR A 264 0.08 29.75 11.03
N PHE A 265 -1.12 29.23 10.76
CA PHE A 265 -2.13 29.88 9.92
C PHE A 265 -3.53 29.63 10.49
N GLN A 266 -4.48 30.50 10.14
CA GLN A 266 -5.88 30.37 10.54
C GLN A 266 -6.69 29.65 9.47
N LEU A 267 -7.47 28.64 9.85
CA LEU A 267 -8.52 28.07 9.02
C LEU A 267 -9.85 28.75 9.40
N THR A 268 -10.53 29.34 8.43
CA THR A 268 -11.79 30.05 8.65
C THR A 268 -12.89 29.63 7.67
N LYS A 269 -14.14 29.66 8.10
CA LYS A 269 -15.29 29.49 7.22
C LYS A 269 -15.63 30.84 6.59
N ASP A 270 -15.80 30.86 5.28
CA ASP A 270 -16.25 32.07 4.62
C ASP A 270 -17.71 32.32 5.01
N THR A 271 -17.97 33.43 5.69
CA THR A 271 -19.31 33.81 6.18
C THR A 271 -20.14 34.52 5.11
N LYS A 272 -19.62 34.65 3.88
CA LYS A 272 -20.33 35.28 2.76
C LYS A 272 -21.08 34.24 1.91
N LYS A 273 -22.28 33.88 2.35
CA LYS A 273 -23.39 33.47 1.48
C LYS A 273 -24.69 34.04 2.02
#